data_AF-A0A964EW00-F1
#
_entry.id   AF-A0A964EW00-F1
#
_cell.length_a   1.000
_cell.length_b   1.000
_cell.length_c   1.000
_cell.angle_alpha   90.00
_cell.angle_beta   90.00
_cell.angle_gamma   90.00
#
_symmetry.space_group_name_H-M   'P 1'
#
loop_
_entity.id
_entity.type
_entity.pdbx_description
1 polymer ?
#
loop_
_entity_poly.entity_id
_entity_poly.type
_entity_poly.pdbx_seq_one_letter_code
_entity_poly.pdbx_strand_id
1 'polypeptide(L)'
;MKVIPPAPDAEKAWALALKAAPLADGFLSLIHVLTLQARTDLSPERRQLAGLRLAELQRRLFPDMAIATLDKLGEVTADLEPWPQLHPAAVRAAALLEAGRADEASFVLPEVPKDSGVRDLLLGRMSFEGGRLAEAQGRFERAAAGAAESPLALAAETEIEALSYAARLRHLQGDPLDEVLAAFDAVEHRCEAVGAGLTQSLHRVYAQVVREGRISDLTDAFIKLAHTQVKASYCQGHMAKAAELAPVPVAVHGAATRHADDPSAYVSAILSLSSLAWRAGYAVEGFEVATYGLAIGRRVHGDAAVVDLQLYMDGLAEAIPAERWAEVQAKALARAKAAREE
;
A
#
# COMPACT_ATOMS: atom_id res chain seq x y z
N MET A 1 24.93 11.34 -22.28
CA MET A 1 25.34 10.77 -20.98
C MET A 1 24.18 10.97 -20.00
N LYS A 2 23.49 9.89 -19.60
CA LYS A 2 22.45 9.96 -18.56
C LYS A 2 23.14 10.22 -17.23
N VAL A 3 22.93 11.41 -16.66
CA VAL A 3 23.34 11.71 -15.29
C VAL A 3 22.23 11.17 -14.39
N ILE A 4 22.41 9.94 -13.93
CA ILE A 4 21.61 9.37 -12.86
C ILE A 4 22.04 10.14 -11.60
N PRO A 5 21.12 10.78 -10.85
CA PRO A 5 21.46 11.38 -9.57
C PRO A 5 22.04 10.30 -8.67
N PRO A 6 22.97 10.64 -7.77
CA PRO A 6 23.53 9.65 -6.87
C PRO A 6 22.37 8.98 -6.13
N ALA A 7 22.25 7.66 -6.31
CA ALA A 7 21.33 6.86 -5.53
C ALA A 7 21.54 7.23 -4.06
N PRO A 8 20.47 7.32 -3.23
CA PRO A 8 20.66 7.44 -1.79
C PRO A 8 21.69 6.42 -1.35
N ASP A 9 22.59 6.83 -0.44
CA ASP A 9 23.54 5.92 0.18
C ASP A 9 22.80 4.63 0.57
N ALA A 10 23.40 3.47 0.28
CA ALA A 10 22.74 2.18 0.43
C ALA A 10 22.13 2.05 1.83
N GLU A 11 22.82 2.57 2.84
CA GLU A 11 22.38 2.59 4.23
C GLU A 11 21.14 3.48 4.46
N LYS A 12 21.05 4.64 3.79
CA LYS A 12 19.85 5.48 3.85
C LYS A 12 18.66 4.81 3.15
N ALA A 13 18.89 4.15 2.02
CA ALA A 13 17.85 3.39 1.33
C ALA A 13 17.36 2.21 2.18
N TRP A 14 18.28 1.51 2.87
CA TRP A 14 17.95 0.44 3.81
C TRP A 14 17.11 0.92 4.99
N ALA A 15 17.51 2.02 5.63
CA ALA A 15 16.76 2.59 6.75
C ALA A 15 15.31 2.95 6.36
N LEU A 16 15.10 3.43 5.13
CA LEU A 16 13.78 3.77 4.62
C LEU A 16 12.98 2.54 4.15
N ALA A 17 13.65 1.53 3.57
CA ALA A 17 13.03 0.27 3.16
C ALA A 17 12.51 -0.56 4.36
N LEU A 18 13.22 -0.50 5.49
CA LEU A 18 12.88 -1.20 6.73
C LEU A 18 12.05 -0.33 7.71
N LYS A 19 11.69 0.90 7.31
CA LYS A 19 10.73 1.71 8.06
C LYS A 19 9.36 1.00 8.05
N ALA A 20 8.65 1.09 9.18
CA ALA A 20 7.26 0.67 9.27
C ALA A 20 6.41 1.41 8.24
N ALA A 21 5.71 0.66 7.40
CA ALA A 21 4.84 1.14 6.34
C ALA A 21 3.59 0.25 6.27
N PRO A 22 2.72 0.31 7.29
CA PRO A 22 1.53 -0.53 7.37
C PRO A 22 0.57 -0.22 6.23
N LEU A 23 -0.23 -1.22 5.86
CA LEU A 23 -1.42 -1.10 5.00
C LEU A 23 -1.21 -0.25 3.74
N ALA A 24 -1.64 1.02 3.75
CA ALA A 24 -1.58 1.89 2.59
C ALA A 24 -0.27 2.66 2.47
N ASP A 25 0.50 2.81 3.54
CA ASP A 25 1.81 3.49 3.51
C ASP A 25 2.90 2.61 2.88
N GLY A 26 2.65 1.31 2.69
CA GLY A 26 3.58 0.36 2.06
C GLY A 26 4.09 0.79 0.68
N PHE A 27 3.30 1.57 -0.06
CA PHE A 27 3.72 2.17 -1.33
C PHE A 27 4.93 3.10 -1.21
N LEU A 28 5.06 3.80 -0.08
CA LEU A 28 6.15 4.74 0.15
C LEU A 28 7.47 3.99 0.37
N SER A 29 7.42 2.84 1.02
CA SER A 29 8.59 1.97 1.20
C SER A 29 8.95 1.19 -0.07
N LEU A 30 7.98 0.91 -0.95
CA LEU A 30 8.17 0.14 -2.18
C LEU A 30 9.27 0.77 -3.07
N ILE A 31 9.27 2.09 -3.14
CA ILE A 31 10.26 2.92 -3.86
C ILE A 31 11.70 2.60 -3.44
N HIS A 32 11.94 2.63 -2.14
CA HIS A 32 13.27 2.42 -1.59
C HIS A 32 13.73 0.98 -1.79
N VAL A 33 12.80 0.04 -1.75
CA VAL A 33 13.07 -1.37 -2.01
C VAL A 33 13.38 -1.62 -3.49
N LEU A 34 12.64 -1.02 -4.42
CA LEU A 34 12.93 -1.11 -5.86
C LEU A 34 14.29 -0.49 -6.19
N THR A 35 14.62 0.64 -5.54
CA THR A 35 15.96 1.24 -5.64
C THR A 35 17.05 0.27 -5.20
N LEU A 36 16.85 -0.43 -4.08
CA LEU A 36 17.78 -1.47 -3.61
C LEU A 36 17.85 -2.66 -4.59
N GLN A 37 16.74 -3.10 -5.17
CA GLN A 37 16.73 -4.20 -6.16
C GLN A 37 17.51 -3.86 -7.43
N ALA A 38 17.52 -2.59 -7.86
CA ALA A 38 18.26 -2.14 -9.03
C ALA A 38 19.79 -2.05 -8.80
N ARG A 39 20.26 -2.19 -7.55
CA ARG A 39 21.68 -2.07 -7.21
C ARG A 39 22.45 -3.36 -7.48
N THR A 40 23.56 -3.23 -8.19
CA THR A 40 24.46 -4.36 -8.49
C THR A 40 25.53 -4.60 -7.42
N ASP A 41 25.71 -3.65 -6.50
CA ASP A 41 26.76 -3.66 -5.46
C ASP A 41 26.31 -4.27 -4.13
N LEU A 42 25.05 -4.72 -4.01
CA LEU A 42 24.55 -5.38 -2.81
C LEU A 42 25.06 -6.82 -2.68
N SER A 43 25.32 -7.25 -1.44
CA SER A 43 25.58 -8.66 -1.13
C SER A 43 24.37 -9.53 -1.50
N PRO A 44 24.56 -10.85 -1.72
CA PRO A 44 23.46 -11.77 -1.99
C PRO A 44 22.35 -11.73 -0.91
N GLU A 45 22.73 -11.68 0.36
CA GLU A 45 21.81 -11.65 1.50
C GLU A 45 20.99 -10.36 1.53
N ARG A 46 21.64 -9.22 1.27
CA ARG A 46 20.97 -7.91 1.16
C ARG A 46 20.00 -7.89 -0.03
N ARG A 47 20.32 -8.55 -1.15
CA ARG A 47 19.39 -8.69 -2.28
C ARG A 47 18.20 -9.58 -1.94
N GLN A 48 18.42 -10.70 -1.25
CA GLN A 48 17.34 -11.56 -0.77
C GLN A 48 16.41 -10.80 0.18
N LEU A 49 16.96 -10.06 1.15
CA LEU A 49 16.18 -9.26 2.09
C LEU A 49 15.34 -8.19 1.38
N ALA A 50 15.92 -7.47 0.41
CA ALA A 50 15.18 -6.49 -0.37
C ALA A 50 14.07 -7.15 -1.20
N GLY A 51 14.31 -8.36 -1.72
CA GLY A 51 13.31 -9.14 -2.43
C GLY A 51 12.16 -9.60 -1.53
N LEU A 52 12.46 -10.03 -0.31
CA LEU A 52 11.45 -10.40 0.68
C LEU A 52 10.61 -9.20 1.08
N ARG A 53 11.24 -8.05 1.34
CA ARG A 53 10.51 -6.81 1.61
C ARG A 53 9.68 -6.39 0.40
N LEU A 54 10.17 -6.56 -0.83
CA LEU A 54 9.40 -6.29 -2.04
C LEU A 54 8.13 -7.15 -2.09
N ALA A 55 8.25 -8.46 -1.90
CA ALA A 55 7.12 -9.37 -1.87
C ALA A 55 6.12 -9.01 -0.74
N GLU A 56 6.62 -8.65 0.44
CA GLU A 56 5.80 -8.23 1.57
C GLU A 56 5.01 -6.95 1.28
N LEU A 57 5.60 -5.99 0.58
CA LEU A 57 4.87 -4.78 0.15
C LEU A 57 3.89 -5.09 -0.98
N GLN A 58 4.29 -5.93 -1.95
CA GLN A 58 3.46 -6.33 -3.09
C GLN A 58 2.21 -7.10 -2.66
N ARG A 59 2.27 -7.96 -1.63
CA ARG A 59 1.13 -8.84 -1.27
C ARG A 59 -0.18 -8.09 -1.02
N ARG A 60 -0.09 -6.85 -0.52
CA ARG A 60 -1.24 -6.00 -0.18
C ARG A 60 -1.99 -5.48 -1.43
N LEU A 61 -1.41 -5.67 -2.62
CA LEU A 61 -1.86 -5.03 -3.86
C LEU A 61 -1.96 -6.02 -5.02
N PHE A 62 -0.92 -6.83 -5.14
CA PHE A 62 -0.71 -7.77 -6.22
C PHE A 62 -0.25 -9.08 -5.59
N PRO A 63 -1.15 -9.80 -4.89
CA PRO A 63 -0.77 -11.00 -4.14
C PRO A 63 -0.11 -12.07 -5.01
N ASP A 64 -0.58 -12.26 -6.25
CA ASP A 64 0.06 -13.22 -7.17
C ASP A 64 1.47 -12.77 -7.61
N MET A 65 1.71 -11.46 -7.76
CA MET A 65 3.07 -10.95 -8.02
C MET A 65 3.99 -11.17 -6.82
N ALA A 66 3.49 -10.99 -5.60
CA ALA A 66 4.27 -11.28 -4.40
C ALA A 66 4.71 -12.75 -4.35
N ILE A 67 3.80 -13.68 -4.68
CA ILE A 67 4.11 -15.11 -4.77
C ILE A 67 5.17 -15.35 -5.86
N ALA A 68 5.01 -14.78 -7.05
CA ALA A 68 5.99 -14.91 -8.13
C ALA A 68 7.36 -14.31 -7.77
N THR A 69 7.40 -13.21 -7.02
CA THR A 69 8.63 -12.63 -6.49
C THR A 69 9.32 -13.62 -5.52
N LEU A 70 8.55 -14.24 -4.61
CA LEU A 70 9.10 -15.27 -3.71
C LEU A 70 9.63 -16.49 -4.48
N ASP A 71 8.91 -16.96 -5.51
CA ASP A 71 9.36 -18.09 -6.33
C ASP A 71 10.69 -17.79 -7.04
N LYS A 72 10.87 -16.54 -7.51
CA LYS A 72 12.12 -16.09 -8.15
C LYS A 72 13.29 -15.97 -7.18
N LEU A 73 13.04 -15.68 -5.90
CA LEU A 73 14.11 -15.58 -4.89
C LEU A 73 14.76 -16.94 -4.59
N GLY A 74 14.01 -18.04 -4.75
CA GLY A 74 14.48 -19.38 -4.45
C GLY A 74 14.74 -19.58 -2.95
N GLU A 75 15.75 -20.37 -2.62
CA GLU A 75 16.14 -20.64 -1.24
C GLU A 75 16.76 -19.39 -0.59
N VAL A 76 16.20 -18.98 0.55
CA VAL A 76 16.68 -17.83 1.32
C VAL A 76 17.69 -18.31 2.35
N THR A 77 18.90 -17.74 2.29
CA THR A 77 19.99 -18.03 3.22
C THR A 77 20.28 -16.88 4.17
N ALA A 78 19.62 -15.73 3.98
CA ALA A 78 19.72 -14.59 4.88
C ALA A 78 19.20 -14.93 6.29
N ASP A 79 19.86 -14.40 7.32
CA ASP A 79 19.36 -14.46 8.69
C ASP A 79 18.13 -13.55 8.84
N LEU A 80 16.99 -14.15 9.20
CA LEU A 80 15.70 -13.49 9.37
C LEU A 80 15.20 -13.53 10.80
N GLU A 81 15.99 -14.00 11.76
CA GLU A 81 15.62 -13.98 13.18
C GLU A 81 15.15 -12.59 13.63
N PRO A 82 15.77 -11.47 13.21
CA PRO A 82 15.31 -10.13 13.55
C PRO A 82 14.05 -9.68 12.81
N TRP A 83 13.58 -10.38 11.77
CA TRP A 83 12.47 -9.92 10.92
C TRP A 83 11.51 -11.06 10.57
N PRO A 84 10.79 -11.61 11.56
CA PRO A 84 9.89 -12.73 11.32
C PRO A 84 8.76 -12.39 10.32
N GLN A 85 8.42 -11.10 10.15
CA GLN A 85 7.45 -10.63 9.14
C GLN A 85 7.95 -10.83 7.71
N LEU A 86 9.28 -10.84 7.51
CA LEU A 86 9.92 -11.05 6.21
C LEU A 86 10.24 -12.52 5.95
N HIS A 87 9.91 -13.43 6.88
CA HIS A 87 10.07 -14.86 6.66
C HIS A 87 9.29 -15.30 5.40
N PRO A 88 9.89 -16.08 4.47
CA PRO A 88 9.24 -16.46 3.22
C PRO A 88 7.86 -17.10 3.41
N ALA A 89 7.72 -17.97 4.42
CA ALA A 89 6.44 -18.57 4.77
C ALA A 89 5.41 -17.55 5.26
N ALA A 90 5.83 -16.53 6.02
CA ALA A 90 4.93 -15.48 6.51
C ALA A 90 4.41 -14.62 5.35
N VAL A 91 5.32 -14.18 4.46
CA VAL A 91 4.97 -13.38 3.29
C VAL A 91 4.09 -14.18 2.33
N ARG A 92 4.41 -15.46 2.08
CA ARG A 92 3.62 -16.34 1.22
C ARG A 92 2.23 -16.59 1.79
N ALA A 93 2.12 -16.95 3.06
CA ALA A 93 0.82 -17.17 3.71
C ALA A 93 -0.04 -15.90 3.67
N ALA A 94 0.55 -14.73 3.94
CA ALA A 94 -0.13 -13.46 3.81
C ALA A 94 -0.61 -13.20 2.38
N ALA A 95 0.24 -13.38 1.37
CA ALA A 95 -0.15 -13.20 -0.03
C ALA A 95 -1.26 -14.16 -0.47
N LEU A 96 -1.22 -15.42 -0.04
CA LEU A 96 -2.27 -16.40 -0.32
C LEU A 96 -3.61 -15.99 0.31
N LEU A 97 -3.61 -15.49 1.55
CA LEU A 97 -4.82 -14.96 2.19
C LEU A 97 -5.37 -13.74 1.44
N GLU A 98 -4.51 -12.80 1.01
CA GLU A 98 -4.94 -11.66 0.19
C GLU A 98 -5.51 -12.08 -1.18
N ALA A 99 -5.04 -13.21 -1.72
CA ALA A 99 -5.58 -13.80 -2.96
C ALA A 99 -6.85 -14.64 -2.73
N GLY A 100 -7.36 -14.76 -1.49
CA GLY A 100 -8.50 -15.62 -1.16
C GLY A 100 -8.20 -17.12 -1.23
N ARG A 101 -6.92 -17.51 -1.21
CA ARG A 101 -6.43 -18.90 -1.30
C ARG A 101 -6.14 -19.46 0.10
N ALA A 102 -7.15 -19.40 0.97
CA ALA A 102 -7.02 -19.77 2.39
C ALA A 102 -6.59 -21.23 2.59
N ASP A 103 -7.08 -22.15 1.75
CA ASP A 103 -6.70 -23.57 1.80
C ASP A 103 -5.20 -23.75 1.59
N GLU A 104 -4.62 -23.03 0.63
CA GLU A 104 -3.18 -23.07 0.37
C GLU A 104 -2.37 -22.40 1.48
N ALA A 105 -2.87 -21.27 2.02
CA ALA A 105 -2.25 -20.61 3.15
C ALA A 105 -2.15 -21.56 4.37
N SER A 106 -3.16 -22.43 4.57
CA SER A 106 -3.21 -23.39 5.68
C SER A 106 -2.03 -24.37 5.70
N PHE A 107 -1.48 -24.74 4.53
CA PHE A 107 -0.32 -25.62 4.42
C PHE A 107 1.00 -24.91 4.72
N VAL A 108 1.06 -23.59 4.50
CA VAL A 108 2.28 -22.77 4.70
C VAL A 108 2.37 -22.24 6.14
N LEU A 109 1.24 -21.96 6.78
CA LEU A 109 1.15 -21.41 8.13
C LEU A 109 1.94 -22.16 9.23
N PRO A 110 2.05 -23.51 9.20
CA PRO A 110 2.88 -24.25 10.14
C PRO A 110 4.35 -23.82 10.16
N GLU A 111 4.89 -23.41 9.00
CA GLU A 111 6.28 -22.98 8.79
C GLU A 111 6.55 -21.54 9.23
N VAL A 112 5.51 -20.77 9.56
CA VAL A 112 5.67 -19.39 10.05
C VAL A 112 6.23 -19.42 11.49
N PRO A 113 7.26 -18.59 11.80
CA PRO A 113 7.87 -18.53 13.13
C PRO A 113 6.83 -18.32 14.24
N LYS A 114 6.86 -19.17 15.27
CA LYS A 114 5.87 -19.18 16.35
C LYS A 114 5.96 -17.96 17.27
N ASP A 115 7.18 -17.50 17.54
CA ASP A 115 7.45 -16.44 18.53
C ASP A 115 7.28 -15.03 17.95
N SER A 116 6.46 -14.91 16.91
CA SER A 116 6.21 -13.65 16.24
C SER A 116 4.72 -13.42 16.14
N GLY A 117 4.27 -12.21 16.50
CA GLY A 117 2.86 -11.82 16.38
C GLY A 117 2.29 -12.02 14.97
N VAL A 118 3.15 -12.17 13.95
CA VAL A 118 2.74 -12.42 12.56
C VAL A 118 2.01 -13.75 12.38
N ARG A 119 2.37 -14.82 13.11
CA ARG A 119 1.68 -16.11 12.98
C ARG A 119 0.26 -16.02 13.52
N ASP A 120 0.10 -15.40 14.69
CA ASP A 120 -1.21 -15.17 15.28
C ASP A 120 -2.04 -14.22 14.41
N LEU A 121 -1.44 -13.18 13.79
CA LEU A 121 -2.12 -12.32 12.83
C LEU A 121 -2.70 -13.12 11.66
N LEU A 122 -1.90 -13.97 11.03
CA LEU A 122 -2.33 -14.74 9.85
C LEU A 122 -3.36 -15.83 10.20
N LEU A 123 -3.19 -16.50 11.35
CA LEU A 123 -4.19 -17.44 11.87
C LEU A 123 -5.51 -16.73 12.24
N GLY A 124 -5.41 -15.50 12.76
CA GLY A 124 -6.56 -14.65 13.03
C GLY A 124 -7.30 -14.30 11.75
N ARG A 125 -6.58 -13.91 10.68
CA ARG A 125 -7.16 -13.66 9.36
C ARG A 125 -7.86 -14.88 8.77
N MET A 126 -7.21 -16.04 8.78
CA MET A 126 -7.83 -17.29 8.31
C MET A 126 -9.09 -17.64 9.11
N SER A 127 -9.12 -17.31 10.41
CA SER A 127 -10.30 -17.49 11.26
C SER A 127 -11.40 -16.48 10.96
N PHE A 128 -11.03 -15.23 10.70
CA PHE A 128 -11.93 -14.15 10.30
C PHE A 128 -12.64 -14.48 8.99
N GLU A 129 -11.88 -14.86 7.95
CA GLU A 129 -12.40 -15.26 6.64
C GLU A 129 -13.29 -16.52 6.73
N GLY A 130 -12.95 -17.44 7.64
CA GLY A 130 -13.76 -18.62 7.93
C GLY A 130 -14.95 -18.38 8.88
N GLY A 131 -15.28 -17.14 9.23
CA GLY A 131 -16.41 -16.78 10.09
C GLY A 131 -16.25 -17.13 11.58
N ARG A 132 -15.06 -17.55 12.01
CA ARG A 132 -14.75 -17.89 13.41
C ARG A 132 -14.32 -16.64 14.18
N LEU A 133 -15.25 -15.71 14.36
CA LEU A 133 -14.97 -14.35 14.85
C LEU A 133 -14.34 -14.31 16.25
N ALA A 134 -14.79 -15.16 17.18
CA ALA A 134 -14.22 -15.21 18.53
C ALA A 134 -12.77 -15.74 18.55
N GLU A 135 -12.47 -16.75 17.71
CA GLU A 135 -11.10 -17.23 17.54
C GLU A 135 -10.22 -16.14 16.90
N ALA A 136 -10.74 -15.48 15.87
CA ALA A 136 -10.06 -14.38 15.19
C ALA A 136 -9.73 -13.24 16.16
N GLN A 137 -10.67 -12.84 17.02
CA GLN A 137 -10.47 -11.78 18.01
C GLN A 137 -9.29 -12.11 18.95
N GLY A 138 -9.32 -13.28 19.59
CA GLY A 138 -8.24 -13.68 20.50
C GLY A 138 -6.88 -13.84 19.81
N ARG A 139 -6.87 -14.16 18.50
CA ARG A 139 -5.65 -14.21 17.68
C ARG A 139 -5.10 -12.82 17.41
N PHE A 140 -5.93 -11.86 17.04
CA PHE A 140 -5.49 -10.48 16.80
C PHE A 140 -4.99 -9.80 18.07
N GLU A 141 -5.62 -10.06 19.22
CA GLU A 141 -5.15 -9.54 20.52
C GLU A 141 -3.75 -10.04 20.86
N ARG A 142 -3.49 -11.34 20.68
CA ARG A 142 -2.14 -11.91 20.87
C ARG A 142 -1.13 -11.37 19.86
N ALA A 143 -1.53 -11.22 18.60
CA ALA A 143 -0.69 -10.66 17.56
C ALA A 143 -0.26 -9.22 17.88
N ALA A 144 -1.20 -8.38 18.32
CA ALA A 144 -0.92 -7.00 18.73
C ALA A 144 -0.02 -6.95 19.96
N ALA A 145 -0.31 -7.74 21.00
CA ALA A 145 0.51 -7.79 22.21
C ALA A 145 1.96 -8.24 21.93
N GLY A 146 2.13 -9.34 21.19
CA GLY A 146 3.45 -9.85 20.84
C GLY A 146 4.24 -8.91 19.91
N ALA A 147 3.55 -8.11 19.09
CA ALA A 147 4.19 -7.10 18.25
C ALA A 147 4.58 -5.83 19.03
N ALA A 148 3.77 -5.41 20.01
CA ALA A 148 4.03 -4.22 20.83
C ALA A 148 5.29 -4.36 21.72
N GLU A 149 5.61 -5.59 22.14
CA GLU A 149 6.81 -5.89 22.94
C GLU A 149 8.11 -5.88 22.10
N SER A 150 7.98 -5.90 20.77
CA SER A 150 9.12 -5.98 19.87
C SER A 150 9.73 -4.60 19.58
N PRO A 151 11.07 -4.43 19.68
CA PRO A 151 11.74 -3.18 19.33
C PRO A 151 11.88 -2.97 17.81
N LEU A 152 11.46 -3.94 17.00
CA LEU A 152 11.68 -3.97 15.56
C LEU A 152 10.67 -3.08 14.85
N ALA A 153 11.12 -2.22 13.95
CA ALA A 153 10.25 -1.30 13.22
C ALA A 153 9.10 -2.02 12.49
N LEU A 154 9.39 -3.17 11.85
CA LEU A 154 8.39 -3.94 11.12
C LEU A 154 7.36 -4.64 12.03
N ALA A 155 7.64 -4.81 13.33
CA ALA A 155 6.64 -5.32 14.26
C ALA A 155 5.45 -4.36 14.41
N ALA A 156 5.68 -3.05 14.29
CA ALA A 156 4.61 -2.08 14.30
C ALA A 156 3.60 -2.28 13.14
N GLU A 157 4.03 -2.83 12.01
CA GLU A 157 3.10 -3.16 10.92
C GLU A 157 2.16 -4.30 11.31
N THR A 158 2.69 -5.36 11.94
CA THR A 158 1.90 -6.47 12.48
C THR A 158 0.91 -5.97 13.53
N GLU A 159 1.35 -5.10 14.44
CA GLU A 159 0.50 -4.53 15.48
C GLU A 159 -0.65 -3.73 14.90
N ILE A 160 -0.37 -2.81 13.98
CA ILE A 160 -1.37 -1.97 13.32
C ILE A 160 -2.35 -2.83 12.52
N GLU A 161 -1.87 -3.83 11.78
CA GLU A 161 -2.72 -4.74 11.02
C GLU A 161 -3.64 -5.55 11.96
N ALA A 162 -3.11 -6.06 13.08
CA ALA A 162 -3.89 -6.79 14.08
C ALA A 162 -4.96 -5.92 14.76
N LEU A 163 -4.58 -4.72 15.24
CA LEU A 163 -5.51 -3.75 15.83
C LEU A 163 -6.61 -3.35 14.83
N SER A 164 -6.24 -3.19 13.56
CA SER A 164 -7.18 -2.87 12.48
C SER A 164 -8.23 -3.96 12.29
N TYR A 165 -7.82 -5.22 12.30
CA TYR A 165 -8.77 -6.35 12.21
C TYR A 165 -9.62 -6.48 13.47
N ALA A 166 -9.04 -6.29 14.66
CA ALA A 166 -9.78 -6.30 15.92
C ALA A 166 -10.88 -5.21 15.97
N ALA A 167 -10.56 -3.97 15.55
CA ALA A 167 -11.53 -2.88 15.49
C ALA A 167 -12.70 -3.20 14.53
N ARG A 168 -12.42 -3.82 13.38
CA ARG A 168 -13.45 -4.29 12.44
C ARG A 168 -14.28 -5.43 13.02
N LEU A 169 -13.66 -6.35 13.75
CA LEU A 169 -14.36 -7.46 14.40
C LEU A 169 -15.37 -6.98 15.43
N ARG A 170 -14.97 -6.05 16.30
CA ARG A 170 -15.88 -5.41 17.28
C ARG A 170 -17.12 -4.85 16.59
N HIS A 171 -16.92 -4.17 15.47
CA HIS A 171 -18.04 -3.66 14.67
C HIS A 171 -18.95 -4.79 14.14
N LEU A 172 -18.36 -5.85 13.57
CA LEU A 172 -19.10 -6.99 13.01
C LEU A 172 -19.82 -7.83 14.09
N GLN A 173 -19.29 -7.84 15.31
CA GLN A 173 -19.87 -8.51 16.46
C GLN A 173 -21.01 -7.72 17.11
N GLY A 174 -21.20 -6.45 16.69
CA GLY A 174 -22.25 -5.59 17.22
C GLY A 174 -21.90 -4.98 18.57
N ASP A 175 -20.62 -4.80 18.86
CA ASP A 175 -20.16 -4.10 20.06
C ASP A 175 -20.72 -2.66 20.12
N PRO A 176 -20.83 -2.07 21.32
CA PRO A 176 -21.23 -0.68 21.47
C PRO A 176 -20.39 0.26 20.60
N LEU A 177 -21.05 1.25 19.96
CA LEU A 177 -20.42 2.14 18.98
C LEU A 177 -19.20 2.88 19.56
N ASP A 178 -19.29 3.31 20.83
CA ASP A 178 -18.20 3.95 21.56
C ASP A 178 -16.98 3.03 21.72
N GLU A 179 -17.19 1.74 21.99
CA GLU A 179 -16.11 0.75 22.05
C GLU A 179 -15.47 0.50 20.67
N VAL A 180 -16.29 0.43 19.62
CA VAL A 180 -15.81 0.28 18.25
C VAL A 180 -14.97 1.49 17.83
N LEU A 181 -15.44 2.71 18.11
CA LEU A 181 -14.72 3.95 17.81
C LEU A 181 -13.42 4.06 18.61
N ALA A 182 -13.42 3.70 19.90
CA ALA A 182 -12.21 3.67 20.72
C ALA A 182 -11.16 2.69 20.17
N ALA A 183 -11.57 1.56 19.60
CA ALA A 183 -10.66 0.64 18.94
C ALA A 183 -10.04 1.23 17.66
N PHE A 184 -10.80 2.00 16.88
CA PHE A 184 -10.24 2.72 15.72
C PHE A 184 -9.31 3.88 16.14
N ASP A 185 -9.63 4.59 17.22
CA ASP A 185 -8.76 5.64 17.76
C ASP A 185 -7.41 5.07 18.23
N ALA A 186 -7.40 3.85 18.79
CA ALA A 186 -6.16 3.16 19.16
C ALA A 186 -5.30 2.83 17.93
N VAL A 187 -5.91 2.37 16.83
CA VAL A 187 -5.21 2.15 15.55
C VAL A 187 -4.62 3.45 15.02
N GLU A 188 -5.40 4.54 15.10
CA GLU A 188 -5.00 5.86 14.65
C GLU A 188 -3.76 6.37 15.42
N HIS A 189 -3.81 6.33 16.75
CA HIS A 189 -2.71 6.75 17.61
C HIS A 189 -1.44 5.94 17.32
N ARG A 190 -1.61 4.63 17.06
CA ARG A 190 -0.48 3.78 16.70
C ARG A 190 0.11 4.14 15.33
N CYS A 191 -0.73 4.43 14.34
CA CYS A 191 -0.29 4.89 13.02
C CYS A 191 0.47 6.23 13.12
N GLU A 192 0.00 7.16 13.94
CA GLU A 192 0.68 8.44 14.19
C GLU A 192 2.07 8.23 14.77
N ALA A 193 2.20 7.36 15.78
CA ALA A 193 3.46 7.06 16.45
C ALA A 193 4.55 6.52 15.50
N VAL A 194 4.18 5.86 14.39
CA VAL A 194 5.11 5.37 13.37
C VAL A 194 5.18 6.23 12.10
N GLY A 195 4.40 7.31 12.05
CA GLY A 195 4.31 8.20 10.90
C GLY A 195 3.64 7.57 9.67
N ALA A 196 2.67 6.67 9.87
CA ALA A 196 1.87 6.04 8.83
C ALA A 196 0.60 6.87 8.51
N GLY A 197 0.82 8.07 7.97
CA GLY A 197 -0.24 9.09 7.83
C GLY A 197 -1.36 8.72 6.84
N LEU A 198 -1.05 7.94 5.79
CA LEU A 198 -2.09 7.53 4.84
C LEU A 198 -3.02 6.48 5.47
N THR A 199 -2.45 5.49 6.13
CA THR A 199 -3.18 4.46 6.89
C THR A 199 -3.97 5.08 8.03
N GLN A 200 -3.39 6.04 8.76
CA GLN A 200 -4.10 6.81 9.79
C GLN A 200 -5.35 7.48 9.22
N SER A 201 -5.21 8.19 8.09
CA SER A 201 -6.31 8.89 7.43
C SER A 201 -7.40 7.93 6.98
N LEU A 202 -7.03 6.77 6.47
CA LEU A 202 -7.95 5.70 6.14
C LEU A 202 -8.78 5.27 7.37
N HIS A 203 -8.15 4.97 8.51
CA HIS A 203 -8.90 4.55 9.70
C HIS A 203 -9.88 5.60 10.22
N ARG A 204 -9.53 6.90 10.17
CA ARG A 204 -10.48 8.00 10.46
C ARG A 204 -11.72 7.93 9.56
N VAL A 205 -11.54 7.66 8.28
CA VAL A 205 -12.63 7.50 7.32
C VAL A 205 -13.50 6.30 7.67
N TYR A 206 -12.88 5.18 8.05
CA TYR A 206 -13.63 3.98 8.47
C TYR A 206 -14.48 4.26 9.71
N ALA A 207 -13.89 4.87 10.74
CA ALA A 207 -14.59 5.25 11.97
C ALA A 207 -15.78 6.19 11.68
N GLN A 208 -15.61 7.13 10.74
CA GLN A 208 -16.70 8.01 10.31
C GLN A 208 -17.84 7.24 9.62
N VAL A 209 -17.53 6.30 8.73
CA VAL A 209 -18.56 5.46 8.07
C VAL A 209 -19.33 4.63 9.09
N VAL A 210 -18.62 4.04 10.06
CA VAL A 210 -19.23 3.29 11.16
C VAL A 210 -20.17 4.19 11.97
N ARG A 211 -19.72 5.40 12.32
CA ARG A 211 -20.51 6.40 13.06
C ARG A 211 -21.80 6.79 12.34
N GLU A 212 -21.79 6.83 11.01
CA GLU A 212 -22.91 7.26 10.19
C GLU A 212 -23.87 6.12 9.80
N GLY A 213 -23.56 4.87 10.16
CA GLY A 213 -24.43 3.71 9.90
C GLY A 213 -24.61 3.38 8.41
N ARG A 214 -23.74 3.88 7.53
CA ARG A 214 -23.77 3.63 6.08
C ARG A 214 -23.15 2.26 5.76
N ILE A 215 -23.85 1.18 6.12
CA ILE A 215 -23.28 -0.18 6.10
C ILE A 215 -24.11 -1.07 5.18
N SER A 216 -23.60 -1.27 3.95
CA SER A 216 -23.89 -2.50 3.20
C SER A 216 -22.68 -3.06 2.47
N ASP A 217 -21.65 -2.25 2.16
CA ASP A 217 -20.40 -2.71 1.53
C ASP A 217 -19.18 -1.96 2.08
N LEU A 218 -18.74 -2.32 3.29
CA LEU A 218 -17.71 -1.58 4.04
C LEU A 218 -16.35 -1.48 3.33
N THR A 219 -15.95 -2.46 2.52
CA THR A 219 -14.66 -2.42 1.82
C THR A 219 -14.71 -1.50 0.60
N ASP A 220 -15.77 -1.63 -0.22
CA ASP A 220 -15.95 -0.87 -1.45
C ASP A 220 -16.30 0.61 -1.16
N ALA A 221 -17.19 0.85 -0.20
CA ALA A 221 -17.57 2.20 0.21
C ALA A 221 -16.39 2.95 0.87
N PHE A 222 -15.58 2.25 1.66
CA PHE A 222 -14.38 2.80 2.28
C PHE A 222 -13.34 3.20 1.24
N ILE A 223 -13.01 2.31 0.30
CA ILE A 223 -11.98 2.61 -0.71
C ILE A 223 -12.47 3.75 -1.62
N LYS A 224 -13.76 3.76 -2.00
CA LYS A 224 -14.35 4.87 -2.78
C LYS A 224 -14.38 6.19 -2.01
N LEU A 225 -14.67 6.15 -0.70
CA LEU A 225 -14.67 7.34 0.14
C LEU A 225 -13.24 7.87 0.39
N ALA A 226 -12.28 6.99 0.63
CA ALA A 226 -10.87 7.33 0.75
C ALA A 226 -10.31 7.95 -0.52
N HIS A 227 -10.59 7.34 -1.68
CA HIS A 227 -10.27 7.92 -2.99
C HIS A 227 -10.87 9.32 -3.13
N THR A 228 -12.16 9.48 -2.79
CA THR A 228 -12.86 10.77 -2.88
C THR A 228 -12.23 11.83 -1.98
N GLN A 229 -11.92 11.52 -0.72
CA GLN A 229 -11.38 12.48 0.23
C GLN A 229 -9.92 12.86 -0.07
N VAL A 230 -9.07 11.87 -0.38
CA VAL A 230 -7.68 12.13 -0.76
C VAL A 230 -7.63 12.97 -2.03
N LYS A 231 -8.43 12.62 -3.04
CA LYS A 231 -8.58 13.41 -4.28
C LYS A 231 -9.07 14.83 -3.98
N ALA A 232 -10.12 14.98 -3.16
CA ALA A 232 -10.67 16.28 -2.80
C ALA A 232 -9.61 17.18 -2.13
N SER A 233 -8.76 16.62 -1.27
CA SER A 233 -7.69 17.38 -0.62
C SER A 233 -6.69 17.98 -1.62
N TYR A 234 -6.41 17.31 -2.74
CA TYR A 234 -5.54 17.81 -3.79
C TYR A 234 -6.29 18.69 -4.80
N CYS A 235 -7.60 18.50 -4.96
CA CYS A 235 -8.43 19.37 -5.80
C CYS A 235 -8.76 20.72 -5.14
N GLN A 236 -8.63 20.83 -3.82
CA GLN A 236 -8.97 22.04 -3.06
C GLN A 236 -8.20 23.26 -3.57
N GLY A 237 -8.91 24.33 -3.91
CA GLY A 237 -8.31 25.57 -4.47
C GLY A 237 -8.06 25.54 -5.98
N HIS A 238 -8.19 24.38 -6.64
CA HIS A 238 -7.94 24.22 -8.07
C HIS A 238 -9.21 23.89 -8.89
N MET A 239 -10.31 23.49 -8.24
CA MET A 239 -11.57 23.14 -8.92
C MET A 239 -12.15 24.25 -9.79
N ALA A 240 -11.98 25.51 -9.40
CA ALA A 240 -12.45 26.67 -10.18
C ALA A 240 -11.73 26.81 -11.53
N LYS A 241 -10.54 26.20 -11.68
CA LYS A 241 -9.72 26.22 -12.90
C LYS A 241 -9.75 24.88 -13.64
N ALA A 242 -10.66 23.97 -13.30
CA ALA A 242 -10.66 22.61 -13.85
C ALA A 242 -10.71 22.58 -15.39
N ALA A 243 -11.46 23.49 -16.01
CA ALA A 243 -11.54 23.62 -17.47
C ALA A 243 -10.20 24.07 -18.09
N GLU A 244 -9.49 25.00 -17.45
CA GLU A 244 -8.19 25.52 -17.90
C GLU A 244 -7.07 24.48 -17.74
N LEU A 245 -7.21 23.60 -16.75
CA LEU A 245 -6.25 22.55 -16.43
C LEU A 245 -6.42 21.30 -17.29
N ALA A 246 -7.51 21.21 -18.05
CA ALA A 246 -7.76 20.09 -18.95
C ALA A 246 -6.63 19.99 -20.00
N PRO A 247 -6.18 18.77 -20.35
CA PRO A 247 -6.74 17.48 -19.94
C PRO A 247 -6.10 16.85 -18.70
N VAL A 248 -5.28 17.61 -17.95
CA VAL A 248 -4.63 17.10 -16.74
C VAL A 248 -5.64 17.00 -15.60
N PRO A 249 -5.76 15.85 -14.90
CA PRO A 249 -6.62 15.75 -13.74
C PRO A 249 -6.27 16.80 -12.68
N VAL A 250 -7.27 17.50 -12.16
CA VAL A 250 -7.09 18.59 -11.18
C VAL A 250 -6.26 18.15 -9.97
N ALA A 251 -6.44 16.93 -9.49
CA ALA A 251 -5.68 16.37 -8.38
C ALA A 251 -4.17 16.23 -8.69
N VAL A 252 -3.80 15.92 -9.93
CA VAL A 252 -2.39 15.85 -10.37
C VAL A 252 -1.78 17.26 -10.36
N HIS A 253 -2.53 18.26 -10.84
CA HIS A 253 -2.08 19.65 -10.80
C HIS A 253 -1.93 20.17 -9.36
N GLY A 254 -2.89 19.83 -8.49
CA GLY A 254 -2.80 20.17 -7.07
C GLY A 254 -1.63 19.50 -6.38
N ALA A 255 -1.33 18.23 -6.69
CA ALA A 255 -0.14 17.54 -6.19
C ALA A 255 1.16 18.22 -6.67
N ALA A 256 1.24 18.57 -7.95
CA ALA A 256 2.38 19.28 -8.52
C ALA A 256 2.58 20.68 -7.92
N THR A 257 1.48 21.38 -7.60
CA THR A 257 1.54 22.70 -6.96
C THR A 257 1.96 22.59 -5.50
N ARG A 258 1.34 21.67 -4.75
CA ARG A 258 1.59 21.47 -3.32
C ARG A 258 3.01 21.00 -3.03
N HIS A 259 3.56 20.15 -3.91
CA HIS A 259 4.85 19.49 -3.74
C HIS A 259 5.88 19.94 -4.78
N ALA A 260 5.79 21.19 -5.23
CA ALA A 260 6.64 21.73 -6.30
C ALA A 260 8.15 21.62 -6.02
N ASP A 261 8.53 21.71 -4.76
CA ASP A 261 9.93 21.66 -4.30
C ASP A 261 10.32 20.32 -3.66
N ASP A 262 9.38 19.35 -3.60
CA ASP A 262 9.60 18.03 -3.00
C ASP A 262 9.19 16.91 -3.98
N PRO A 263 10.15 16.43 -4.80
CA PRO A 263 9.87 15.37 -5.76
C PRO A 263 9.40 14.06 -5.12
N SER A 264 9.86 13.75 -3.91
CA SER A 264 9.50 12.53 -3.20
C SER A 264 8.03 12.59 -2.73
N ALA A 265 7.63 13.71 -2.13
CA ALA A 265 6.24 13.95 -1.75
C ALA A 265 5.31 14.00 -2.96
N TYR A 266 5.77 14.56 -4.08
CA TYR A 266 5.04 14.56 -5.35
C TYR A 266 4.77 13.13 -5.85
N VAL A 267 5.82 12.31 -5.98
CA VAL A 267 5.68 10.92 -6.46
C VAL A 267 4.77 10.10 -5.53
N SER A 268 4.95 10.22 -4.22
CA SER A 268 4.08 9.64 -3.19
C SER A 268 2.60 9.99 -3.41
N ALA A 269 2.32 11.27 -3.64
CA ALA A 269 0.97 11.76 -3.88
C ALA A 269 0.35 11.14 -5.13
N ILE A 270 1.10 11.08 -6.24
CA ILE A 270 0.62 10.50 -7.50
C ILE A 270 0.35 9.00 -7.35
N LEU A 271 1.27 8.25 -6.73
CA LEU A 271 1.10 6.82 -6.48
C LEU A 271 -0.13 6.55 -5.59
N SER A 272 -0.32 7.36 -4.56
CA SER A 272 -1.47 7.25 -3.64
C SER A 272 -2.80 7.53 -4.37
N LEU A 273 -2.85 8.62 -5.15
CA LEU A 273 -4.04 8.99 -5.93
C LEU A 273 -4.37 7.91 -6.97
N SER A 274 -3.37 7.40 -7.70
CA SER A 274 -3.55 6.35 -8.70
C SER A 274 -4.04 5.06 -8.04
N SER A 275 -3.30 4.54 -7.06
CA SER A 275 -3.60 3.25 -6.44
C SER A 275 -4.96 3.21 -5.74
N LEU A 276 -5.37 4.30 -5.09
CA LEU A 276 -6.69 4.40 -4.49
C LEU A 276 -7.79 4.39 -5.55
N ALA A 277 -7.60 5.10 -6.68
CA ALA A 277 -8.55 5.07 -7.78
C ALA A 277 -8.70 3.67 -8.37
N TRP A 278 -7.58 2.95 -8.56
CA TRP A 278 -7.59 1.55 -8.99
C TRP A 278 -8.39 0.65 -8.04
N ARG A 279 -8.07 0.70 -6.74
CA ARG A 279 -8.77 -0.09 -5.71
C ARG A 279 -10.25 0.28 -5.62
N ALA A 280 -10.62 1.53 -5.91
CA ALA A 280 -12.01 2.00 -5.88
C ALA A 280 -12.83 1.57 -7.12
N GLY A 281 -12.21 0.90 -8.10
CA GLY A 281 -12.83 0.52 -9.36
C GLY A 281 -12.74 1.57 -10.46
N TYR A 282 -12.03 2.69 -10.22
CA TYR A 282 -11.84 3.78 -11.19
C TYR A 282 -10.54 3.62 -11.97
N ALA A 283 -10.38 2.48 -12.66
CA ALA A 283 -9.16 2.11 -13.38
C ALA A 283 -8.68 3.18 -14.39
N VAL A 284 -9.60 3.79 -15.15
CA VAL A 284 -9.26 4.86 -16.11
C VAL A 284 -8.69 6.07 -15.39
N GLU A 285 -9.29 6.48 -14.27
CA GLU A 285 -8.82 7.63 -13.50
C GLU A 285 -7.44 7.35 -12.87
N GLY A 286 -7.25 6.16 -12.30
CA GLY A 286 -5.95 5.76 -11.75
C GLY A 286 -4.85 5.81 -12.82
N PHE A 287 -5.14 5.28 -14.01
CA PHE A 287 -4.21 5.36 -15.14
C PHE A 287 -3.93 6.80 -15.60
N GLU A 288 -4.96 7.64 -15.72
CA GLU A 288 -4.81 9.06 -16.07
C GLU A 288 -3.91 9.77 -15.05
N VAL A 289 -4.17 9.58 -13.75
CA VAL A 289 -3.37 10.17 -12.66
C VAL A 289 -1.90 9.77 -12.76
N ALA A 290 -1.61 8.48 -12.92
CA ALA A 290 -0.23 8.00 -13.00
C ALA A 290 0.48 8.49 -14.27
N THR A 291 -0.22 8.49 -15.41
CA THR A 291 0.32 8.93 -16.70
C THR A 291 0.64 10.43 -16.72
N TYR A 292 -0.34 11.27 -16.35
CA TYR A 292 -0.14 12.71 -16.29
C TYR A 292 0.83 13.09 -15.17
N GLY A 293 0.78 12.38 -14.04
CA GLY A 293 1.72 12.55 -12.95
C GLY A 293 3.16 12.27 -13.37
N LEU A 294 3.39 11.24 -14.19
CA LEU A 294 4.71 10.90 -14.73
C LEU A 294 5.19 11.98 -15.69
N ALA A 295 4.35 12.40 -16.63
CA ALA A 295 4.69 13.44 -17.60
C ALA A 295 5.03 14.78 -16.92
N ILE A 296 4.23 15.20 -15.94
CA ILE A 296 4.47 16.43 -15.19
C ILE A 296 5.70 16.30 -14.30
N GLY A 297 5.87 15.16 -13.62
CA GLY A 297 7.03 14.92 -12.76
C GLY A 297 8.34 14.93 -13.54
N ARG A 298 8.38 14.33 -14.74
CA ARG A 298 9.55 14.44 -15.65
C ARG A 298 9.88 15.88 -15.97
N ARG A 299 8.87 16.69 -16.26
CA ARG A 299 9.04 18.10 -16.64
C ARG A 299 9.49 18.97 -15.47
N VAL A 300 8.92 18.77 -14.28
CA VAL A 300 9.12 19.64 -13.11
C VAL A 300 10.33 19.20 -12.29
N HIS A 301 10.51 17.90 -12.08
CA HIS A 301 11.54 17.35 -11.18
C HIS A 301 12.65 16.58 -11.92
N GLY A 302 12.50 16.36 -13.23
CA GLY A 302 13.46 15.61 -14.05
C GLY A 302 13.23 14.10 -14.04
N ASP A 303 13.78 13.41 -15.05
CA ASP A 303 13.55 11.98 -15.29
C ASP A 303 13.92 11.08 -14.12
N ALA A 304 14.97 11.45 -13.39
CA ALA A 304 15.46 10.63 -12.31
C ALA A 304 14.61 10.71 -11.03
N ALA A 305 13.85 11.78 -10.86
CA ALA A 305 12.95 11.95 -9.72
C ALA A 305 11.66 11.14 -9.86
N VAL A 306 11.37 10.56 -11.03
CA VAL A 306 10.13 9.84 -11.32
C VAL A 306 10.34 8.38 -11.71
N VAL A 307 11.52 7.82 -11.44
CA VAL A 307 11.85 6.41 -11.72
C VAL A 307 10.82 5.47 -11.10
N ASP A 308 10.39 5.77 -9.88
CA ASP A 308 9.42 4.94 -9.16
C ASP A 308 8.04 4.93 -9.82
N LEU A 309 7.63 6.10 -10.32
CA LEU A 309 6.37 6.23 -11.02
C LEU A 309 6.43 5.53 -12.39
N GLN A 310 7.60 5.50 -13.03
CA GLN A 310 7.82 4.69 -14.23
C GLN A 310 7.74 3.19 -13.93
N LEU A 311 8.41 2.70 -12.88
CA LEU A 311 8.36 1.28 -12.48
C LEU A 311 6.93 0.85 -12.13
N TYR A 312 6.18 1.71 -11.45
CA TYR A 312 4.76 1.48 -11.18
C TYR A 312 3.94 1.36 -12.46
N MET A 313 4.17 2.25 -13.44
CA MET A 313 3.49 2.21 -14.73
C MET A 313 3.83 0.97 -15.55
N ASP A 314 5.08 0.53 -15.51
CA ASP A 314 5.52 -0.70 -16.19
C ASP A 314 4.84 -1.93 -15.57
N GLY A 315 4.76 -1.99 -14.23
CA GLY A 315 4.02 -3.06 -13.52
C GLY A 315 2.52 -3.06 -13.81
N LEU A 316 1.88 -1.89 -13.93
CA LEU A 316 0.48 -1.81 -14.36
C LEU A 316 0.28 -2.33 -15.78
N ALA A 317 1.19 -2.01 -16.70
CA ALA A 317 1.12 -2.46 -18.10
C ALA A 317 1.22 -3.98 -18.24
N GLU A 318 2.00 -4.64 -17.37
CA GLU A 318 2.10 -6.11 -17.32
C GLU A 318 0.84 -6.77 -16.73
N ALA A 319 0.17 -6.10 -15.77
CA ALA A 319 -0.97 -6.65 -15.05
C ALA A 319 -2.32 -6.49 -15.75
N ILE A 320 -2.45 -5.54 -16.69
CA ILE A 320 -3.70 -5.23 -17.38
C ILE A 320 -3.71 -5.88 -18.77
N PRO A 321 -4.76 -6.64 -19.15
CA PRO A 321 -4.86 -7.21 -20.49
C PRO A 321 -4.67 -6.14 -21.57
N ALA A 322 -3.85 -6.43 -22.59
CA ALA A 322 -3.41 -5.47 -23.60
C ALA A 322 -4.58 -4.73 -24.29
N GLU A 323 -5.71 -5.39 -24.48
CA GLU A 323 -6.93 -4.81 -25.05
C GLU A 323 -7.56 -3.74 -24.15
N ARG A 324 -7.61 -4.02 -22.84
CA ARG A 324 -8.13 -3.10 -21.80
C ARG A 324 -7.16 -1.94 -21.59
N TRP A 325 -5.85 -2.20 -21.73
CA TRP A 325 -4.80 -1.18 -21.72
C TRP A 325 -4.93 -0.21 -22.90
N ALA A 326 -5.14 -0.74 -24.12
CA ALA A 326 -5.37 0.06 -25.32
C ALA A 326 -6.66 0.89 -25.22
N GLU A 327 -7.73 0.34 -24.65
CA GLU A 327 -8.99 1.05 -24.42
C GLU A 327 -8.83 2.22 -23.43
N VAL A 328 -8.14 1.99 -22.31
CA VAL A 328 -7.87 3.03 -21.29
C VAL A 328 -7.00 4.14 -21.87
N GLN A 329 -5.96 3.81 -22.65
CA GLN A 329 -5.15 4.80 -23.37
C GLN A 329 -5.98 5.58 -24.39
N ALA A 330 -6.81 4.90 -25.20
CA ALA A 330 -7.65 5.54 -26.21
C ALA A 330 -8.65 6.52 -25.58
N LYS A 331 -9.27 6.16 -24.43
CA LYS A 331 -10.19 7.04 -23.70
C LYS A 331 -9.49 8.27 -23.12
N ALA A 332 -8.29 8.12 -22.56
CA ALA A 332 -7.50 9.24 -22.06
C ALA A 332 -7.05 10.18 -23.19
N LEU A 333 -6.62 9.63 -24.33
CA LEU A 333 -6.25 10.37 -25.54
C LEU A 333 -7.46 11.09 -26.18
N ALA A 334 -8.64 10.46 -26.20
CA ALA A 334 -9.86 11.07 -26.71
C ALA A 334 -10.32 12.26 -25.85
N ARG A 335 -10.25 12.15 -24.52
CA ARG A 335 -10.49 13.29 -23.61
C ARG A 335 -9.49 14.42 -23.80
N ALA A 336 -8.22 14.09 -24.00
CA ALA A 336 -7.18 15.08 -24.30
C ALA A 336 -7.40 15.83 -25.61
N LYS A 337 -8.04 15.18 -26.59
CA LYS A 337 -8.41 15.79 -27.87
C LYS A 337 -9.68 16.64 -27.75
N ALA A 338 -10.72 16.15 -27.09
CA ALA A 338 -11.97 16.88 -26.88
C ALA A 338 -11.77 18.20 -26.10
N ALA A 339 -10.90 18.21 -25.08
CA ALA A 339 -10.56 19.42 -24.32
C ALA A 339 -9.75 20.47 -25.10
N ARG A 340 -9.34 20.19 -26.35
CA ARG A 340 -8.67 21.15 -27.25
C ARG A 340 -9.60 21.72 -28.33
N GLU A 341 -10.78 21.13 -28.49
CA GLU A 341 -11.77 21.47 -29.52
C GLU A 341 -12.97 22.25 -28.94
N GLU A 342 -13.01 22.46 -27.62
CA GLU A 342 -13.87 23.41 -26.89
C GLU A 342 -13.08 24.65 -26.43
#